data_AF-A0A3L6S3S4-F1
#
_entry.id   AF-A0A3L6S3S4-F1
#
_cell.length_a   1.000
_cell.length_b   1.000
_cell.length_c   1.000
_cell.angle_alpha   90.00
_cell.angle_beta   90.00
_cell.angle_gamma   90.00
#
_symmetry.space_group_name_H-M   'P 1'
#
loop_
_entity.id
_entity.type
_entity.pdbx_description
1 polymer ?
#
loop_
_entity_poly.entity_id
_entity_poly.type
_entity_poly.pdbx_seq_one_letter_code
_entity_poly.pdbx_strand_id
1 'polypeptide(L)'
;MQKRIVNFVHVGERHNGAKLSETFTELMVKWYIDKKLFALTLDNASANEVAVKDIISDLRANASASSLVCDGIFFHVRCACHILNLVAREGLSVIISTIENIRQLVLAVKGSPLQWEELMKRATECGLDTNKGLSLDVSTRWNSTYLMLRDALYYKNAFMRLKSSDRRRYEKITPSEWAMAFKLLQCLKKFFDLTELLSGSQYPTANLLYRGFCDIKVLLHEWSLSEDNTICAMAISMSRKFKKYWKKSSTTLVVACFLDPRYKKRLIEFYMRKFHGNASHFHVDELVDVIKKLYQFYVNDAPLSSRPKSKSNGPSDMDIDTTDLLVDNGDEKLESYLYESSGPDGDEMNELDKYMADPPLRLSGQFDILAWWKNQTDEYLVLSRIAHDLLVVQVSTVASKSAFSAGGRVVDPFRSRLDPETVEALICLKDWVAAGRRDKKIGSIVGDLEVIEALASKLKIEDDDIADSDEEDGPHADDLAFFDM
;
A
#
# COMPACT_ATOMS: atom_id res chain seq x y z
N MET A 1 0.83 14.20 -5.11
CA MET A 1 0.14 13.05 -5.73
C MET A 1 -1.32 13.41 -5.97
N GLN A 2 -1.90 13.05 -7.12
CA GLN A 2 -3.33 13.25 -7.39
C GLN A 2 -4.07 11.91 -7.33
N LYS A 3 -5.24 11.90 -6.68
CA LYS A 3 -6.17 10.78 -6.66
C LYS A 3 -7.54 11.28 -7.09
N ARG A 4 -8.18 10.57 -8.02
CA ARG A 4 -9.53 10.85 -8.50
C ARG A 4 -10.29 9.53 -8.68
N ILE A 5 -11.58 9.52 -8.36
CA ILE A 5 -12.49 8.44 -8.79
C ILE A 5 -12.87 8.73 -10.24
N VAL A 6 -12.60 7.77 -11.12
CA VAL A 6 -12.89 7.90 -12.56
C VAL A 6 -14.25 7.28 -12.88
N ASN A 7 -14.54 6.11 -12.29
CA ASN A 7 -15.81 5.43 -12.45
C ASN A 7 -16.32 4.86 -11.12
N PHE A 8 -17.65 4.77 -11.01
CA PHE A 8 -18.35 4.04 -9.95
C PHE A 8 -19.57 3.36 -10.56
N VAL A 9 -19.39 2.12 -11.03
CA VAL A 9 -20.39 1.44 -11.86
C VAL A 9 -21.00 0.26 -11.14
N HIS A 10 -22.28 0.01 -11.43
CA HIS A 10 -22.94 -1.23 -11.09
C HIS A 10 -22.66 -2.25 -12.20
N VAL A 11 -21.87 -3.28 -11.90
CA VAL A 11 -21.64 -4.40 -12.81
C VAL A 11 -22.78 -5.40 -12.59
N GLY A 12 -23.69 -5.55 -13.55
CA GLY A 12 -24.75 -6.56 -13.46
C GLY A 12 -24.21 -8.01 -13.57
N GLU A 13 -25.04 -8.99 -13.20
CA GLU A 13 -24.79 -10.43 -13.33
C GLU A 13 -23.65 -11.03 -12.47
N ARG A 14 -23.18 -12.25 -12.80
CA ARG A 14 -22.09 -12.94 -12.08
C ARG A 14 -20.77 -12.22 -12.33
N HIS A 15 -20.12 -11.77 -11.26
CA HIS A 15 -18.80 -11.11 -11.29
C HIS A 15 -17.64 -12.09 -11.58
N ASN A 16 -17.65 -12.75 -12.73
CA ASN A 16 -16.52 -13.55 -13.18
C ASN A 16 -15.40 -12.64 -13.74
N GLY A 17 -14.18 -13.16 -13.83
CA GLY A 17 -13.02 -12.37 -14.23
C GLY A 17 -13.12 -11.78 -15.64
N ALA A 18 -13.67 -12.53 -16.59
CA ALA A 18 -13.84 -12.06 -17.97
C ALA A 18 -14.76 -10.83 -18.05
N LYS A 19 -15.91 -10.85 -17.33
CA LYS A 19 -16.83 -9.72 -17.32
C LYS A 19 -16.21 -8.49 -16.66
N LEU A 20 -15.43 -8.68 -15.60
CA LEU A 20 -14.68 -7.60 -14.95
C LEU A 20 -13.63 -7.00 -15.89
N SER A 21 -12.91 -7.83 -16.65
CA SER A 21 -11.95 -7.38 -17.67
C SER A 21 -12.63 -6.54 -18.75
N GLU A 22 -13.68 -7.08 -19.38
CA GLU A 22 -14.44 -6.40 -20.45
C GLU A 22 -14.94 -5.04 -19.96
N THR A 23 -15.61 -5.02 -18.81
CA THR A 23 -16.15 -3.78 -18.22
C THR A 23 -15.03 -2.78 -17.91
N PHE A 24 -13.90 -3.24 -17.37
CA PHE A 24 -12.77 -2.36 -17.07
C PHE A 24 -12.19 -1.74 -18.35
N THR A 25 -11.93 -2.56 -19.38
CA THR A 25 -11.36 -2.12 -20.65
C THR A 25 -12.27 -1.10 -21.36
N GLU A 26 -13.58 -1.36 -21.42
CA GLU A 26 -14.57 -0.42 -21.98
C GLU A 26 -14.53 0.95 -21.29
N LEU A 27 -14.45 0.95 -19.95
CA LEU A 27 -14.38 2.18 -19.18
C LEU A 27 -13.07 2.94 -19.39
N MET A 28 -11.94 2.24 -19.48
CA MET A 28 -10.64 2.88 -19.73
C MET A 28 -10.57 3.52 -21.12
N VAL A 29 -11.16 2.87 -22.13
CA VAL A 29 -11.30 3.43 -23.49
C VAL A 29 -12.23 4.65 -23.49
N LYS A 30 -13.38 4.59 -22.80
CA LYS A 30 -14.32 5.71 -22.66
C LYS A 30 -13.66 6.96 -22.08
N TRP A 31 -12.68 6.79 -21.21
CA TRP A 31 -11.90 7.87 -20.59
C TRP A 31 -10.61 8.23 -21.34
N TYR A 32 -10.28 7.55 -22.45
CA TYR A 32 -9.04 7.74 -23.21
C TYR A 32 -7.76 7.55 -22.37
N ILE A 33 -7.78 6.59 -21.45
CA ILE A 33 -6.67 6.27 -20.53
C ILE A 33 -6.18 4.83 -20.65
N ASP A 34 -6.76 4.03 -21.52
CA ASP A 34 -6.38 2.63 -21.82
C ASP A 34 -4.88 2.49 -22.15
N LYS A 35 -4.27 3.50 -22.79
CA LYS A 35 -2.83 3.52 -23.12
C LYS A 35 -1.94 4.19 -22.08
N LYS A 36 -2.49 4.57 -20.92
CA LYS A 36 -1.78 5.30 -19.85
C LYS A 36 -1.77 4.52 -18.53
N LEU A 37 -2.06 3.22 -18.59
CA LEU A 37 -2.15 2.35 -17.42
C LEU A 37 -0.76 1.81 -17.07
N PHE A 38 -0.25 2.19 -15.90
CA PHE A 38 1.02 1.66 -15.39
C PHE A 38 0.81 0.41 -14.52
N ALA A 39 -0.09 0.50 -13.53
CA ALA A 39 -0.38 -0.58 -12.61
C ALA A 39 -1.85 -0.57 -12.18
N LEU A 40 -2.35 -1.76 -11.83
CA LEU A 40 -3.70 -2.03 -11.38
C LEU A 40 -3.65 -2.77 -10.03
N THR A 41 -4.16 -2.10 -9.00
CA THR A 41 -4.24 -2.67 -7.65
C THR A 41 -5.61 -3.26 -7.35
N LEU A 42 -5.68 -4.56 -7.10
CA LEU A 42 -6.92 -5.29 -6.79
C LEU A 42 -6.80 -6.07 -5.48
N ASP A 43 -7.92 -6.49 -4.90
CA ASP A 43 -7.87 -7.46 -3.79
C ASP A 43 -7.61 -8.89 -4.30
N ASN A 44 -7.50 -9.84 -3.37
CA ASN A 44 -6.99 -11.18 -3.68
C ASN A 44 -8.08 -12.17 -4.10
N ALA A 45 -9.24 -11.69 -4.55
CA ALA A 45 -10.27 -12.56 -5.13
C ALA A 45 -9.73 -13.24 -6.41
N SER A 46 -10.06 -14.51 -6.61
CA SER A 46 -9.60 -15.30 -7.77
C SER A 46 -10.06 -14.70 -9.11
N ALA A 47 -11.28 -14.14 -9.16
CA ALA A 47 -11.80 -13.47 -10.35
C ALA A 47 -10.89 -12.32 -10.83
N ASN A 48 -10.22 -11.61 -9.93
CA ASN A 48 -9.30 -10.54 -10.28
C ASN A 48 -8.03 -11.06 -10.96
N GLU A 49 -7.58 -12.28 -10.66
CA GLU A 49 -6.41 -12.88 -11.33
C GLU A 49 -6.72 -13.12 -12.82
N VAL A 50 -7.91 -13.64 -13.12
CA VAL A 50 -8.40 -13.82 -14.49
C VAL A 50 -8.56 -12.48 -15.19
N ALA A 51 -9.24 -11.52 -14.54
CA ALA A 51 -9.48 -10.20 -15.11
C ALA A 51 -8.17 -9.49 -15.52
N VAL A 52 -7.15 -9.51 -14.66
CA VAL A 52 -5.86 -8.87 -14.96
C VAL A 52 -5.14 -9.57 -16.10
N LYS A 53 -5.20 -10.91 -16.18
CA LYS A 53 -4.59 -11.68 -17.27
C LYS A 53 -5.22 -11.31 -18.62
N ASP A 54 -6.54 -11.18 -18.66
CA ASP A 54 -7.28 -10.80 -19.85
C ASP A 54 -6.95 -9.35 -20.26
N ILE A 55 -6.94 -8.40 -19.31
CA ILE A 55 -6.54 -7.00 -19.55
C ILE A 55 -5.13 -6.91 -20.12
N ILE A 56 -4.16 -7.63 -19.54
CA ILE A 56 -2.77 -7.65 -20.05
C ILE A 56 -2.73 -8.20 -21.49
N SER A 57 -3.51 -9.24 -21.77
CA SER A 57 -3.58 -9.85 -23.10
C SER A 57 -4.16 -8.88 -24.14
N ASP A 58 -5.23 -8.17 -23.79
CA ASP A 58 -5.86 -7.15 -24.64
C ASP A 58 -4.92 -5.97 -24.89
N LEU A 59 -4.22 -5.50 -23.85
CA LEU A 59 -3.24 -4.42 -23.97
C LEU A 59 -2.07 -4.81 -24.87
N ARG A 60 -1.60 -6.07 -24.80
CA ARG A 60 -0.57 -6.61 -25.70
C ARG A 60 -1.05 -6.70 -27.15
N ALA A 61 -2.27 -7.20 -27.36
CA ALA A 61 -2.82 -7.39 -28.71
C ALA A 61 -3.06 -6.05 -29.44
N ASN A 62 -3.40 -4.99 -28.70
CA ASN A 62 -3.70 -3.67 -29.26
C ASN A 62 -2.53 -2.68 -29.16
N ALA A 63 -1.36 -3.12 -28.69
CA ALA A 63 -0.20 -2.25 -28.50
C ALA A 63 0.47 -1.89 -29.84
N SER A 64 0.37 -0.62 -30.23
CA SER A 64 1.44 0.03 -30.97
C SER A 64 2.66 0.21 -30.04
N ALA A 65 3.46 -0.85 -29.86
CA ALA A 65 4.79 -0.93 -29.24
C ALA A 65 5.08 -0.31 -27.84
N SER A 66 4.19 0.47 -27.19
CA SER A 66 4.60 1.25 -25.99
C SER A 66 3.61 1.36 -24.82
N SER A 67 2.43 0.72 -24.83
CA SER A 67 1.46 0.97 -23.73
C SER A 67 1.70 0.19 -22.44
N LEU A 68 2.44 -0.94 -22.49
CA LEU A 68 2.62 -1.83 -21.34
C LEU A 68 4.10 -1.91 -20.95
N VAL A 69 4.42 -1.34 -19.79
CA VAL A 69 5.81 -1.28 -19.27
C VAL A 69 6.33 -2.67 -18.96
N CYS A 70 7.48 -3.03 -19.56
CA CYS A 70 8.18 -4.31 -19.37
C CYS A 70 7.24 -5.52 -19.44
N ASP A 71 6.43 -5.61 -20.49
CA ASP A 71 5.47 -6.69 -20.73
C ASP A 71 4.47 -6.93 -19.59
N GLY A 72 4.26 -5.95 -18.72
CA GLY A 72 3.28 -5.98 -17.64
C GLY A 72 3.82 -6.57 -16.33
N ILE A 73 5.13 -6.75 -16.18
CA ILE A 73 5.77 -7.23 -14.93
C ILE A 73 5.32 -6.41 -13.72
N PHE A 74 5.05 -5.11 -13.90
CA PHE A 74 4.64 -4.19 -12.84
C PHE A 74 3.13 -3.98 -12.73
N PHE A 75 2.35 -4.59 -13.63
CA PHE A 75 0.95 -4.22 -13.84
C PHE A 75 0.03 -4.71 -12.71
N HIS A 76 0.18 -5.97 -12.27
CA HIS A 76 -0.67 -6.51 -11.21
C HIS A 76 -0.09 -6.21 -9.82
N VAL A 77 -0.82 -5.43 -9.03
CA VAL A 77 -0.50 -5.21 -7.61
C VAL A 77 -1.61 -5.76 -6.73
N ARG A 78 -1.25 -6.60 -5.77
CA ARG A 78 -2.21 -7.14 -4.80
C ARG A 78 -2.38 -6.17 -3.63
N CYS A 79 -3.61 -6.02 -3.17
CA CYS A 79 -3.94 -5.15 -2.05
C CYS A 79 -3.26 -5.63 -0.76
N ALA A 80 -2.27 -4.88 -0.30
CA ALA A 80 -1.49 -5.16 0.90
C ALA A 80 -2.35 -5.19 2.17
N CYS A 81 -3.26 -4.22 2.35
CA CYS A 81 -4.17 -4.21 3.49
C CYS A 81 -5.08 -5.44 3.51
N HIS A 82 -5.46 -5.96 2.34
CA HIS A 82 -6.24 -7.20 2.27
C HIS A 82 -5.38 -8.43 2.62
N ILE A 83 -4.12 -8.49 2.17
CA ILE A 83 -3.16 -9.52 2.59
C ILE A 83 -2.98 -9.50 4.12
N LEU A 84 -2.72 -8.33 4.70
CA LEU A 84 -2.54 -8.17 6.15
C LEU A 84 -3.79 -8.61 6.92
N ASN A 85 -4.99 -8.27 6.42
CA ASN A 85 -6.24 -8.77 6.99
C ASN A 85 -6.35 -10.30 6.96
N LEU A 86 -6.02 -10.93 5.84
CA LEU A 86 -6.06 -12.39 5.72
C LEU A 86 -5.07 -13.07 6.68
N VAL A 87 -3.86 -12.53 6.80
CA VAL A 87 -2.84 -13.04 7.73
C VAL A 87 -3.26 -12.85 9.18
N ALA A 88 -3.73 -11.65 9.55
CA ALA A 88 -4.18 -11.36 10.91
C ALA A 88 -5.36 -12.25 11.34
N ARG A 89 -6.33 -12.50 10.44
CA ARG A 89 -7.48 -13.39 10.73
C ARG A 89 -7.06 -14.83 11.03
N GLU A 90 -6.04 -15.35 10.35
CA GLU A 90 -5.49 -16.70 10.63
C GLU A 90 -4.80 -16.76 12.00
N GLY A 91 -4.32 -15.62 12.51
CA GLY A 91 -3.81 -15.52 13.87
C GLY A 91 -4.95 -15.46 14.90
N LEU A 92 -6.00 -14.68 14.61
CA LEU A 92 -7.16 -14.54 15.49
C LEU A 92 -7.95 -15.84 15.68
N SER A 93 -7.94 -16.75 14.69
CA SER A 93 -8.66 -18.03 14.80
C SER A 93 -8.09 -18.96 15.89
N VAL A 94 -6.81 -18.84 16.24
CA VAL A 94 -6.15 -19.67 17.28
C VAL A 94 -6.63 -19.34 18.70
N ILE A 95 -7.25 -18.18 18.87
CA ILE A 95 -7.52 -17.50 20.16
C ILE A 95 -8.95 -16.98 20.21
N ILE A 96 -9.83 -17.57 19.40
CA ILE A 96 -11.20 -17.12 19.19
C ILE A 96 -12.00 -17.07 20.49
N SER A 97 -11.70 -17.96 21.44
CA SER A 97 -12.34 -18.01 22.76
C SER A 97 -12.10 -16.73 23.58
N THR A 98 -10.86 -16.25 23.65
CA THR A 98 -10.51 -14.99 24.34
C THR A 98 -11.21 -13.80 23.72
N ILE A 99 -11.22 -13.75 22.39
CA ILE A 99 -11.86 -12.68 21.63
C ILE A 99 -13.36 -12.68 21.92
N GLU A 100 -14.01 -13.85 21.89
CA GLU A 100 -15.44 -13.99 22.17
C GLU A 100 -15.77 -13.57 23.60
N ASN A 101 -14.96 -13.97 24.58
CA ASN A 101 -15.16 -13.58 25.98
C ASN A 101 -15.09 -12.05 26.18
N ILE A 102 -14.16 -11.38 25.50
CA ILE A 102 -14.07 -9.91 25.53
C ILE A 102 -15.21 -9.26 24.77
N ARG A 103 -15.59 -9.80 23.60
CA ARG A 103 -16.73 -9.32 22.82
C ARG A 103 -18.02 -9.36 23.63
N GLN A 104 -18.29 -10.47 24.31
CA GLN A 104 -19.46 -10.60 25.18
C GLN A 104 -19.43 -9.62 26.36
N LEU A 105 -18.26 -9.36 26.93
CA LEU A 105 -18.08 -8.34 27.96
C LEU A 105 -18.44 -6.93 27.45
N VAL A 106 -17.96 -6.57 26.26
CA VAL A 106 -18.24 -5.29 25.61
C VAL A 106 -19.72 -5.18 25.23
N LEU A 107 -20.31 -6.24 24.69
CA LEU A 107 -21.74 -6.31 24.37
C LEU A 107 -22.61 -6.10 25.61
N ALA A 108 -22.27 -6.73 26.73
CA ALA A 108 -23.04 -6.63 27.97
C ALA A 108 -23.14 -5.18 28.50
N VAL A 109 -22.08 -4.39 28.37
CA VAL A 109 -22.08 -2.98 28.80
C VAL A 109 -22.66 -2.05 27.75
N LYS A 110 -22.40 -2.27 26.46
CA LYS A 110 -22.92 -1.41 25.38
C LYS A 110 -24.39 -1.67 25.06
N GLY A 111 -24.90 -2.85 25.38
CA GLY A 111 -26.28 -3.26 25.14
C GLY A 111 -27.30 -2.64 26.12
N SER A 112 -26.85 -2.02 27.21
CA SER A 112 -27.73 -1.44 28.23
C SER A 112 -27.21 -0.09 28.71
N PRO A 113 -28.00 1.01 28.61
CA PRO A 113 -27.60 2.32 29.12
C PRO A 113 -27.19 2.29 30.60
N LEU A 114 -27.92 1.54 31.43
CA LEU A 114 -27.62 1.36 32.85
C LEU A 114 -26.25 0.70 33.08
N GLN A 115 -25.90 -0.29 32.26
CA GLN A 115 -24.60 -0.97 32.38
C GLN A 115 -23.46 -0.12 31.85
N TRP A 116 -23.72 0.70 30.82
CA TRP A 116 -22.78 1.68 30.32
C TRP A 116 -22.47 2.74 31.38
N GLU A 117 -23.50 3.34 31.99
CA GLU A 117 -23.34 4.32 33.08
C GLU A 117 -22.56 3.74 34.26
N GLU A 118 -22.87 2.49 34.65
CA GLU A 118 -22.16 1.83 35.73
C GLU A 118 -20.68 1.59 35.37
N LEU A 119 -20.36 1.16 34.15
CA LEU A 119 -18.97 1.05 33.70
C LEU A 119 -18.25 2.41 33.75
N MET A 120 -18.88 3.48 33.24
CA MET A 120 -18.29 4.83 33.24
C MET A 120 -18.06 5.35 34.66
N LYS A 121 -18.98 5.06 35.59
CA LYS A 121 -18.80 5.34 37.01
C LYS A 121 -17.57 4.60 37.55
N ARG A 122 -17.44 3.29 37.31
CA ARG A 122 -16.26 2.51 37.76
C ARG A 122 -14.97 2.98 37.10
N ALA A 123 -15.02 3.42 35.86
CA ALA A 123 -13.88 4.00 35.15
C ALA A 123 -13.42 5.31 35.80
N THR A 124 -14.35 6.19 36.15
CA THR A 124 -14.07 7.44 36.89
C THR A 124 -13.45 7.15 38.26
N GLU A 125 -13.99 6.19 39.00
CA GLU A 125 -13.42 5.75 40.29
C GLU A 125 -12.03 5.10 40.17
N CYS A 126 -11.64 4.67 38.98
CA CYS A 126 -10.30 4.16 38.65
C CYS A 126 -9.37 5.26 38.11
N GLY A 127 -9.83 6.51 37.97
CA GLY A 127 -9.06 7.62 37.39
C GLY A 127 -8.87 7.53 35.88
N LEU A 128 -9.76 6.82 35.16
CA LEU A 128 -9.72 6.72 33.71
C LEU A 128 -10.48 7.88 33.05
N ASP A 129 -10.00 8.31 31.88
CA ASP A 129 -10.69 9.27 31.02
C ASP A 129 -11.84 8.57 30.29
N THR A 130 -13.07 8.88 30.70
CA THR A 130 -14.31 8.29 30.18
C THR A 130 -14.71 8.82 28.80
N ASN A 131 -14.02 9.83 28.28
CA ASN A 131 -14.22 10.30 26.92
C ASN A 131 -13.62 9.34 25.89
N LYS A 132 -12.74 8.43 26.31
CA LYS A 132 -12.23 7.38 25.42
C LYS A 132 -13.36 6.42 25.07
N GLY A 133 -13.73 6.33 23.80
CA GLY A 133 -14.77 5.40 23.35
C GLY A 133 -14.43 3.93 23.64
N LEU A 134 -15.46 3.08 23.76
CA LEU A 134 -15.32 1.63 23.77
C LEU A 134 -15.91 1.07 22.47
N SER A 135 -15.07 0.50 21.63
CA SER A 135 -15.48 -0.07 20.33
C SER A 135 -16.01 -1.50 20.50
N LEU A 136 -17.10 -1.82 19.78
CA LEU A 136 -17.51 -3.21 19.55
C LEU A 136 -16.94 -3.62 18.19
N ASP A 137 -16.41 -4.83 18.09
CA ASP A 137 -15.84 -5.28 16.84
C ASP A 137 -16.88 -5.79 15.84
N VAL A 138 -16.46 -5.85 14.58
CA VAL A 138 -17.11 -6.57 13.50
C VAL A 138 -16.29 -7.83 13.28
N SER A 139 -16.89 -8.99 13.54
CA SER A 139 -16.21 -10.31 13.58
C SER A 139 -15.42 -10.62 12.30
N THR A 140 -15.86 -10.09 11.15
CA THR A 140 -15.24 -10.27 9.84
C THR A 140 -14.05 -9.34 9.57
N ARG A 141 -13.82 -8.31 10.42
CA ARG A 141 -12.81 -7.25 10.24
C ARG A 141 -11.84 -7.17 11.42
N TRP A 142 -10.66 -7.76 11.24
CA TRP A 142 -9.65 -7.86 12.29
C TRP A 142 -9.21 -6.52 12.93
N ASN A 143 -9.18 -5.42 12.15
CA ASN A 143 -8.86 -4.07 12.66
C ASN A 143 -9.84 -3.63 13.75
N SER A 144 -11.13 -3.95 13.59
CA SER A 144 -12.14 -3.61 14.59
C SER A 144 -11.99 -4.45 15.85
N THR A 145 -11.58 -5.72 15.71
CA THR A 145 -11.22 -6.59 16.85
C THR A 145 -10.02 -6.02 17.59
N TYR A 146 -8.99 -5.55 16.89
CA TYR A 146 -7.84 -4.88 17.50
C TYR A 146 -8.26 -3.64 18.32
N LEU A 147 -9.13 -2.79 17.76
CA LEU A 147 -9.65 -1.61 18.45
C LEU A 147 -10.49 -1.98 19.68
N MET A 148 -11.36 -3.00 19.58
CA MET A 148 -12.12 -3.50 20.73
C MET A 148 -11.19 -4.00 21.84
N LEU A 149 -10.15 -4.78 21.51
CA LEU A 149 -9.17 -5.26 22.49
C LEU A 149 -8.43 -4.10 23.15
N ARG A 150 -7.99 -3.11 22.36
CA ARG A 150 -7.30 -1.90 22.85
C ARG A 150 -8.17 -1.16 23.86
N ASP A 151 -9.42 -0.89 23.50
CA ASP A 151 -10.35 -0.11 24.32
C ASP A 151 -10.76 -0.91 25.57
N ALA A 152 -11.02 -2.21 25.43
CA ALA A 152 -11.34 -3.08 26.56
C ALA A 152 -10.19 -3.18 27.56
N LEU A 153 -8.94 -3.26 27.09
CA LEU A 153 -7.75 -3.25 27.94
C LEU A 153 -7.55 -1.90 28.64
N TYR A 154 -7.86 -0.78 27.98
CA TYR A 154 -7.86 0.54 28.62
C TYR A 154 -8.84 0.57 29.81
N TYR A 155 -10.03 0.01 29.64
CA TYR A 155 -11.06 -0.08 30.68
C TYR A 155 -10.94 -1.29 31.61
N LYS A 156 -9.86 -2.08 31.55
CA LYS A 156 -9.69 -3.33 32.29
C LYS A 156 -10.00 -3.19 33.79
N ASN A 157 -9.46 -2.17 34.45
CA ASN A 157 -9.66 -1.97 35.90
C ASN A 157 -11.13 -1.65 36.23
N ALA A 158 -11.81 -0.89 35.37
CA ALA A 158 -13.24 -0.60 35.52
C ALA A 158 -14.07 -1.89 35.37
N PHE A 159 -13.77 -2.72 34.36
CA PHE A 159 -14.43 -4.02 34.17
C PHE A 159 -14.19 -4.97 35.35
N MET A 160 -13.00 -4.98 35.94
CA MET A 160 -12.72 -5.82 37.12
C MET A 160 -13.53 -5.37 38.36
N ARG A 161 -13.73 -4.06 38.57
CA ARG A 161 -14.61 -3.54 39.61
C ARG A 161 -16.09 -3.85 39.33
N LEU A 162 -16.50 -3.72 38.07
CA LEU A 162 -17.85 -4.06 37.62
C LEU A 162 -18.17 -5.53 37.89
N LYS A 163 -17.25 -6.44 37.54
CA LYS A 163 -17.34 -7.89 37.85
C LYS A 163 -17.42 -8.17 39.34
N SER A 164 -16.71 -7.40 40.17
CA SER A 164 -16.77 -7.57 41.63
C SER A 164 -18.15 -7.22 42.20
N SER A 165 -18.91 -6.37 41.51
CA SER A 165 -20.26 -5.93 41.89
C SER A 165 -21.36 -6.87 41.36
N ASP A 166 -21.17 -7.48 40.19
CA ASP A 166 -22.08 -8.50 39.63
C ASP A 166 -21.29 -9.68 39.04
N ARG A 167 -20.92 -10.63 39.90
CA ARG A 167 -20.05 -11.76 39.51
C ARG A 167 -20.68 -12.67 38.46
N ARG A 168 -22.00 -12.87 38.52
CA ARG A 168 -22.71 -13.79 37.62
C ARG A 168 -22.72 -13.27 36.18
N ARG A 169 -22.95 -11.97 36.01
CA ARG A 169 -23.01 -11.33 34.69
C ARG A 169 -21.65 -11.33 33.96
N TYR A 170 -20.55 -11.26 34.69
CA TYR A 170 -19.19 -11.10 34.14
C TYR A 170 -18.25 -12.27 34.46
N GLU A 171 -18.80 -13.46 34.71
CA GLU A 171 -18.03 -14.62 35.18
C GLU A 171 -16.95 -15.08 34.18
N LYS A 172 -17.26 -15.05 32.88
CA LYS A 172 -16.41 -15.58 31.79
C LYS A 172 -15.05 -14.91 31.64
N ILE A 173 -14.88 -13.64 32.02
CA ILE A 173 -13.60 -12.94 31.87
C ILE A 173 -12.65 -13.24 33.03
N THR A 174 -11.55 -13.95 32.78
CA THR A 174 -10.58 -14.34 33.83
C THR A 174 -9.30 -13.49 33.76
N PRO A 175 -8.45 -13.49 34.80
CA PRO A 175 -7.13 -12.87 34.72
C PRO A 175 -6.28 -13.40 33.54
N SER A 176 -6.43 -14.69 33.20
CA SER A 176 -5.77 -15.31 32.05
C SER A 176 -6.24 -14.70 30.72
N GLU A 177 -7.55 -14.48 30.57
CA GLU A 177 -8.11 -13.84 29.38
C GLU A 177 -7.55 -12.43 29.16
N TRP A 178 -7.44 -11.64 30.24
CA TRP A 178 -6.82 -10.32 30.16
C TRP A 178 -5.34 -10.37 29.80
N ALA A 179 -4.60 -11.35 30.31
CA ALA A 179 -3.19 -11.54 29.99
C ALA A 179 -3.01 -11.94 28.52
N MET A 180 -3.85 -12.85 28.02
CA MET A 180 -3.88 -13.25 26.62
C MET A 180 -4.21 -12.05 25.73
N ALA A 181 -5.31 -11.34 26.00
CA ALA A 181 -5.70 -10.14 25.24
C ALA A 181 -4.60 -9.08 25.15
N PHE A 182 -3.86 -8.87 26.24
CA PHE A 182 -2.72 -7.95 26.25
C PHE A 182 -1.60 -8.42 25.31
N LYS A 183 -1.19 -9.70 25.39
CA LYS A 183 -0.20 -10.29 24.48
C LYS A 183 -0.62 -10.15 23.01
N LEU A 184 -1.89 -10.43 22.73
CA LEU A 184 -2.47 -10.33 21.39
C LEU A 184 -2.45 -8.92 20.83
N LEU A 185 -2.81 -7.94 21.66
CA LEU A 185 -2.72 -6.53 21.29
C LEU A 185 -1.28 -6.16 20.91
N GLN A 186 -0.27 -6.66 21.64
CA GLN A 186 1.13 -6.41 21.33
C GLN A 186 1.53 -7.02 19.98
N CYS A 187 1.16 -8.29 19.73
CA CYS A 187 1.46 -8.95 18.46
C CYS A 187 0.80 -8.22 17.27
N LEU A 188 -0.49 -7.93 17.37
CA LEU A 188 -1.26 -7.35 16.27
C LEU A 188 -0.95 -5.87 16.02
N LYS A 189 -0.30 -5.18 16.96
CA LYS A 189 0.01 -3.75 16.84
C LYS A 189 0.78 -3.42 15.56
N LYS A 190 1.82 -4.20 15.21
CA LYS A 190 2.61 -3.92 14.00
C LYS A 190 1.78 -4.09 12.73
N PHE A 191 0.89 -5.08 12.69
CA PHE A 191 -0.06 -5.24 11.58
C PHE A 191 -0.99 -4.03 11.48
N PHE A 192 -1.42 -3.48 12.63
CA PHE A 192 -2.42 -2.41 12.67
C PHE A 192 -1.78 -1.11 12.20
N ASP A 193 -0.64 -0.76 12.78
CA ASP A 193 0.14 0.42 12.42
C ASP A 193 0.52 0.39 10.92
N LEU A 194 0.92 -0.78 10.40
CA LEU A 194 1.23 -0.93 8.98
C LEU A 194 -0.03 -0.83 8.10
N THR A 195 -1.16 -1.39 8.53
CA THR A 195 -2.41 -1.29 7.77
C THR A 195 -2.91 0.15 7.71
N GLU A 196 -2.82 0.92 8.79
CA GLU A 196 -3.15 2.35 8.80
C GLU A 196 -2.23 3.14 7.86
N LEU A 197 -0.92 2.89 7.93
CA LEU A 197 0.07 3.53 7.06
C LEU A 197 -0.20 3.24 5.57
N LEU A 198 -0.53 2.00 5.21
CA LEU A 198 -0.77 1.62 3.82
C LEU A 198 -2.18 1.99 3.34
N SER A 199 -3.09 2.36 4.24
CA SER A 199 -4.43 2.86 3.90
C SER A 199 -4.43 4.34 3.50
N GLY A 200 -3.29 5.02 3.66
CA GLY A 200 -3.11 6.39 3.19
C GLY A 200 -3.29 6.53 1.68
N SER A 201 -3.77 7.70 1.25
CA SER A 201 -4.01 8.02 -0.18
C SER A 201 -3.49 9.39 -0.58
N GLN A 202 -2.75 10.05 0.30
CA GLN A 202 -2.19 11.39 0.08
C GLN A 202 -0.66 11.40 0.00
N TYR A 203 -0.05 10.23 0.13
CA TYR A 203 1.39 10.01 0.04
C TYR A 203 1.67 8.67 -0.65
N PRO A 204 2.88 8.49 -1.20
CA PRO A 204 3.34 7.20 -1.73
C PRO A 204 3.27 6.09 -0.69
N THR A 205 2.63 4.98 -1.04
CA THR A 205 2.55 3.79 -0.17
C THR A 205 3.38 2.63 -0.71
N ALA A 206 3.73 2.62 -2.00
CA ALA A 206 4.51 1.56 -2.64
C ALA A 206 5.88 1.34 -2.00
N ASN A 207 6.65 2.40 -1.77
CA ASN A 207 8.00 2.31 -1.19
C ASN A 207 8.01 1.88 0.28
N LEU A 208 6.88 2.05 1.00
CA LEU A 208 6.77 1.72 2.42
C LEU A 208 6.48 0.23 2.65
N LEU A 209 5.87 -0.42 1.66
CA LEU A 209 5.30 -1.74 1.81
C LEU A 209 6.35 -2.82 2.06
N TYR A 210 7.40 -2.87 1.23
CA TYR A 210 8.39 -3.94 1.27
C TYR A 210 9.04 -4.06 2.66
N ARG A 211 9.53 -2.93 3.20
CA ARG A 211 10.09 -2.88 4.57
C ARG A 211 9.08 -3.37 5.61
N GLY A 212 7.84 -2.89 5.52
CA GLY A 212 6.77 -3.30 6.43
C GLY A 212 6.53 -4.81 6.42
N PHE A 213 6.51 -5.43 5.24
CA PHE A 213 6.35 -6.87 5.09
C PHE A 213 7.57 -7.66 5.61
N CYS A 214 8.79 -7.16 5.37
CA CYS A 214 9.98 -7.76 5.96
C CYS A 214 9.95 -7.73 7.49
N ASP A 215 9.52 -6.62 8.10
CA ASP A 215 9.36 -6.53 9.55
C ASP A 215 8.34 -7.55 10.08
N ILE A 216 7.20 -7.71 9.40
CA ILE A 216 6.20 -8.73 9.74
C ILE A 216 6.79 -10.14 9.63
N LYS A 217 7.54 -10.44 8.57
CA LYS A 217 8.18 -11.75 8.38
C LYS A 217 9.15 -12.07 9.52
N VAL A 218 9.94 -11.08 9.95
CA VAL A 218 10.85 -11.21 11.11
C VAL A 218 10.07 -11.49 12.39
N LEU A 219 9.01 -10.72 12.67
CA LEU A 219 8.18 -10.92 13.87
C LEU A 219 7.52 -12.30 13.90
N LEU A 220 6.99 -12.76 12.76
CA LEU A 220 6.38 -14.08 12.66
C LEU A 220 7.39 -15.21 12.94
N HIS A 221 8.62 -15.05 12.46
CA HIS A 221 9.69 -16.00 12.80
C HIS A 221 10.03 -15.97 14.30
N GLU A 222 10.20 -14.79 14.90
CA GLU A 222 10.46 -14.65 16.33
C GLU A 222 9.35 -15.26 17.19
N TRP A 223 8.09 -15.03 16.83
CA TRP A 223 6.93 -15.61 17.55
C TRP A 223 6.83 -17.12 17.37
N SER A 224 7.27 -17.67 16.24
CA SER A 224 7.31 -19.13 16.05
C SER A 224 8.30 -19.84 16.98
N LEU A 225 9.26 -19.09 17.53
CA LEU A 225 10.24 -19.57 18.51
C LEU A 225 9.83 -19.25 19.96
N SER A 226 8.61 -18.71 20.16
CA SER A 226 8.13 -18.36 21.50
C SER A 226 7.87 -19.60 22.37
N GLU A 227 8.19 -19.49 23.65
CA GLU A 227 7.82 -20.50 24.68
C GLU A 227 6.31 -20.56 24.92
N ASP A 228 5.56 -19.51 24.56
CA ASP A 228 4.11 -19.50 24.64
C ASP A 228 3.52 -20.28 23.46
N ASN A 229 3.01 -21.49 23.74
CA ASN A 229 2.40 -22.37 22.75
C ASN A 229 1.31 -21.68 21.91
N THR A 230 0.57 -20.74 22.49
CA THR A 230 -0.50 -20.01 21.78
C THR A 230 0.10 -19.05 20.76
N ILE A 231 1.13 -18.30 21.15
CA ILE A 231 1.83 -17.37 20.27
C ILE A 231 2.59 -18.12 19.17
N CYS A 232 3.22 -19.25 19.51
CA CYS A 232 3.86 -20.13 18.54
C CYS A 232 2.85 -20.67 17.51
N ALA A 233 1.72 -21.23 17.96
CA ALA A 233 0.67 -21.73 17.07
C ALA A 233 0.08 -20.63 16.17
N MET A 234 -0.17 -19.44 16.74
CA MET A 234 -0.60 -18.26 16.00
C MET A 234 0.41 -17.88 14.92
N ALA A 235 1.69 -17.81 15.26
CA ALA A 235 2.76 -17.45 14.34
C ALA A 235 2.93 -18.45 13.19
N ILE A 236 2.82 -19.76 13.46
CA ILE A 236 2.88 -20.80 12.43
C ILE A 236 1.71 -20.65 11.45
N SER A 237 0.49 -20.46 11.96
CA SER A 237 -0.72 -20.27 11.14
C SER A 237 -0.60 -19.02 10.25
N MET A 238 -0.22 -17.89 10.85
CA MET A 238 -0.01 -16.63 10.14
C MET A 238 1.13 -16.73 9.11
N SER A 239 2.23 -17.40 9.44
CA SER A 239 3.38 -17.59 8.55
C SER A 239 3.01 -18.38 7.30
N ARG A 240 2.21 -19.44 7.44
CA ARG A 240 1.71 -20.23 6.29
C ARG A 240 0.91 -19.36 5.34
N LYS A 241 -0.01 -18.53 5.87
CA LYS A 241 -0.80 -17.59 5.05
C LYS A 241 0.09 -16.51 4.43
N PHE A 242 1.00 -15.94 5.20
CA PHE A 242 1.92 -14.90 4.73
C PHE A 242 2.80 -15.41 3.60
N LYS A 243 3.35 -16.63 3.70
CA LYS A 243 4.19 -17.26 2.66
C LYS A 243 3.47 -17.39 1.32
N LYS A 244 2.17 -17.72 1.31
CA LYS A 244 1.34 -17.78 0.09
C LYS A 244 1.35 -16.45 -0.68
N TYR A 245 1.30 -15.33 0.03
CA TYR A 245 1.27 -14.00 -0.57
C TYR A 245 2.65 -13.38 -0.75
N TRP A 246 3.65 -13.78 0.05
CA TRP A 246 5.05 -13.40 -0.14
C TRP A 246 5.57 -13.86 -1.50
N LYS A 247 5.30 -15.12 -1.86
CA LYS A 247 5.67 -15.67 -3.19
C LYS A 247 4.96 -14.97 -4.35
N LYS A 248 3.74 -14.49 -4.11
CA LYS A 248 2.93 -13.74 -5.07
C LYS A 248 3.15 -12.22 -4.95
N SER A 249 4.15 -11.77 -4.18
CA SER A 249 4.38 -10.35 -3.96
C SER A 249 4.91 -9.70 -5.24
N SER A 250 4.46 -8.47 -5.49
CA SER A 250 4.72 -7.78 -6.75
C SER A 250 6.12 -7.19 -6.78
N THR A 251 6.87 -7.44 -7.85
CA THR A 251 8.18 -6.85 -8.15
C THR A 251 8.15 -5.32 -8.07
N THR A 252 7.01 -4.71 -8.42
CA THR A 252 6.73 -3.27 -8.25
C THR A 252 7.07 -2.78 -6.85
N LEU A 253 6.79 -3.56 -5.81
CA LEU A 253 6.95 -3.13 -4.42
C LEU A 253 8.41 -3.08 -3.99
N VAL A 254 9.20 -4.03 -4.47
CA VAL A 254 10.64 -4.10 -4.18
C VAL A 254 11.37 -2.99 -4.94
N VAL A 255 11.00 -2.76 -6.20
CA VAL A 255 11.54 -1.65 -7.01
C VAL A 255 11.14 -0.29 -6.41
N ALA A 256 9.90 -0.15 -5.91
CA ALA A 256 9.48 1.08 -5.21
C ALA A 256 10.36 1.38 -4.00
N CYS A 257 10.72 0.33 -3.24
CA CYS A 257 11.59 0.47 -2.09
C CYS A 257 13.04 0.80 -2.49
N PHE A 258 13.52 0.26 -3.61
CA PHE A 258 14.83 0.59 -4.17
C PHE A 258 14.91 2.07 -4.58
N LEU A 259 13.83 2.63 -5.15
CA LEU A 259 13.74 4.04 -5.50
C LEU A 259 13.59 4.97 -4.27
N ASP A 260 13.58 4.45 -3.04
CA ASP A 260 13.68 5.27 -1.85
C ASP A 260 15.15 5.59 -1.56
N PRO A 261 15.59 6.86 -1.68
CA PRO A 261 17.00 7.23 -1.53
C PRO A 261 17.54 6.97 -0.13
N ARG A 262 16.67 6.78 0.88
CA ARG A 262 17.05 6.44 2.26
C ARG A 262 17.46 4.98 2.42
N TYR A 263 17.04 4.12 1.50
CA TYR A 263 17.17 2.66 1.59
C TYR A 263 17.99 2.10 0.45
N LYS A 264 17.61 2.41 -0.79
CA LYS A 264 18.27 1.95 -2.02
C LYS A 264 18.41 0.43 -2.02
N LYS A 265 19.44 -0.11 -2.69
CA LYS A 265 19.78 -1.54 -2.70
C LYS A 265 20.09 -2.09 -1.30
N ARG A 266 20.66 -1.27 -0.40
CA ARG A 266 21.19 -1.72 0.91
C ARG A 266 20.14 -2.29 1.86
N LEU A 267 18.92 -1.75 1.85
CA LEU A 267 17.84 -2.32 2.67
C LEU A 267 17.45 -3.72 2.17
N ILE A 268 17.38 -3.91 0.86
CA ILE A 268 17.06 -5.20 0.25
C ILE A 268 18.15 -6.22 0.57
N GLU A 269 19.43 -5.85 0.38
CA GLU A 269 20.57 -6.69 0.74
C GLU A 269 20.54 -7.14 2.21
N PHE A 270 20.20 -6.22 3.12
CA PHE A 270 20.09 -6.51 4.54
C PHE A 270 19.04 -7.59 4.82
N TYR A 271 17.82 -7.44 4.30
CA TYR A 271 16.76 -8.44 4.53
C TYR A 271 17.00 -9.74 3.77
N MET A 272 17.55 -9.70 2.55
CA MET A 272 17.89 -10.90 1.79
C MET A 272 18.97 -11.71 2.51
N ARG A 273 20.00 -11.06 3.05
CA ARG A 273 20.99 -11.73 3.90
C ARG A 273 20.35 -12.32 5.16
N LYS A 274 19.42 -11.59 5.78
CA LYS A 274 18.71 -12.06 6.99
C LYS A 274 17.82 -13.28 6.71
N PHE A 275 17.20 -13.37 5.53
CA PHE A 275 16.26 -14.45 5.20
C PHE A 275 16.91 -15.66 4.51
N HIS A 276 17.95 -15.44 3.70
CA HIS A 276 18.54 -16.46 2.81
C HIS A 276 20.02 -16.72 3.08
N GLY A 277 20.66 -15.97 3.98
CA GLY A 277 22.07 -16.13 4.30
C GLY A 277 22.96 -16.03 3.07
N ASN A 278 23.71 -17.10 2.77
CA ASN A 278 24.68 -17.16 1.68
C ASN A 278 24.04 -17.09 0.28
N ALA A 279 22.76 -17.47 0.13
CA ALA A 279 22.05 -17.37 -1.14
C ALA A 279 21.55 -15.94 -1.46
N SER A 280 21.76 -14.97 -0.55
CA SER A 280 21.23 -13.60 -0.69
C SER A 280 21.69 -12.86 -1.95
N HIS A 281 22.87 -13.18 -2.49
CA HIS A 281 23.39 -12.52 -3.69
C HIS A 281 22.51 -12.79 -4.92
N PHE A 282 22.01 -14.03 -5.10
CA PHE A 282 21.18 -14.41 -6.24
C PHE A 282 19.89 -13.57 -6.31
N HIS A 283 19.17 -13.44 -5.19
CA HIS A 283 17.95 -12.60 -5.11
C HIS A 283 18.20 -11.14 -5.40
N VAL A 284 19.35 -10.63 -4.95
CA VAL A 284 19.72 -9.22 -5.12
C VAL A 284 20.10 -8.94 -6.58
N ASP A 285 20.83 -9.85 -7.21
CA ASP A 285 21.24 -9.73 -8.60
C ASP A 285 20.04 -9.83 -9.56
N GLU A 286 19.11 -10.75 -9.30
CA GLU A 286 17.85 -10.86 -10.06
C GLU A 286 17.01 -9.57 -9.99
N LEU A 287 16.90 -8.96 -8.80
CA LEU A 287 16.25 -7.66 -8.66
C LEU A 287 16.95 -6.57 -9.47
N VAL A 288 18.28 -6.53 -9.42
CA VAL A 288 19.09 -5.56 -10.18
C VAL A 288 18.84 -5.73 -11.68
N ASP A 289 18.73 -6.96 -12.18
CA ASP A 289 18.41 -7.23 -13.58
C ASP A 289 17.03 -6.72 -13.97
N VAL A 290 16.02 -6.87 -13.10
CA VAL A 290 14.69 -6.28 -13.34
C VAL A 290 14.75 -4.74 -13.36
N ILE A 291 15.49 -4.12 -12.44
CA ILE A 291 15.66 -2.66 -12.40
C ILE A 291 16.38 -2.17 -13.66
N LYS A 292 17.42 -2.88 -14.12
CA LYS A 292 18.12 -2.57 -15.37
C LYS A 292 17.20 -2.67 -16.59
N LYS A 293 16.37 -3.72 -16.67
CA LYS A 293 15.35 -3.86 -17.74
C LYS A 293 14.36 -2.70 -17.74
N LEU A 294 13.87 -2.32 -16.55
CA LEU A 294 12.97 -1.17 -16.39
C LEU A 294 13.63 0.14 -16.81
N TYR A 295 14.88 0.35 -16.39
CA TYR A 295 15.66 1.53 -16.78
C TYR A 295 15.84 1.61 -18.31
N GLN A 296 16.27 0.52 -18.94
CA GLN A 296 16.42 0.45 -20.40
C GLN A 296 15.10 0.71 -21.15
N PHE A 297 13.98 0.23 -20.63
CA PHE A 297 12.66 0.52 -21.20
C PHE A 297 12.39 2.04 -21.25
N TYR A 298 12.64 2.76 -20.16
CA TYR A 298 12.43 4.22 -20.09
C TYR A 298 13.44 5.02 -20.89
N VAL A 299 14.68 4.53 -21.02
CA VAL A 299 15.69 5.12 -21.91
C VAL A 299 15.22 5.06 -23.36
N ASN A 300 14.66 3.92 -23.79
CA ASN A 300 14.19 3.71 -25.16
C ASN A 300 12.89 4.47 -25.47
N ASP A 301 12.03 4.66 -24.47
CA ASP A 301 10.79 5.43 -24.57
C ASP A 301 11.00 6.95 -24.54
N ALA A 302 12.18 7.42 -24.14
CA ALA A 302 12.47 8.85 -24.03
C ALA A 302 12.40 9.56 -25.41
N PRO A 303 11.73 10.72 -25.51
CA PRO A 303 11.67 11.47 -26.76
C PRO A 303 13.10 11.84 -27.23
N LEU A 304 13.34 11.85 -28.54
CA LEU A 304 14.66 12.10 -29.15
C LEU A 304 15.35 13.40 -28.66
N SER A 305 14.59 14.35 -28.11
CA SER A 305 15.10 15.60 -27.53
C SER A 305 15.75 15.46 -26.14
N SER A 306 15.54 14.35 -25.43
CA SER A 306 16.14 14.08 -24.10
C SER A 306 17.26 13.04 -24.15
N ARG A 307 17.66 12.59 -25.34
CA ARG A 307 18.88 11.79 -25.52
C ARG A 307 20.09 12.72 -25.32
N PRO A 308 21.17 12.30 -24.63
CA PRO A 308 22.41 13.06 -24.65
C PRO A 308 22.80 13.28 -26.11
N LYS A 309 22.94 14.54 -26.52
CA LYS A 309 23.22 14.91 -27.90
C LYS A 309 24.56 14.28 -28.32
N SER A 310 24.53 13.24 -29.14
CA SER A 310 25.64 12.99 -30.04
C SER A 310 25.68 14.16 -31.02
N LYS A 311 26.75 14.95 -30.98
CA LYS A 311 26.92 16.15 -31.81
C LYS A 311 26.81 15.75 -33.29
N SER A 312 25.68 16.05 -33.93
CA SER A 312 25.59 16.14 -35.39
C SER A 312 25.56 17.63 -35.77
N ASN A 313 26.58 18.06 -36.51
CA ASN A 313 26.71 19.42 -37.01
C ASN A 313 25.69 19.69 -38.12
N GLY A 314 24.81 20.67 -37.89
CA GLY A 314 24.07 21.37 -38.93
C GLY A 314 24.09 22.87 -38.59
N PRO A 315 24.34 23.77 -39.55
CA PRO A 315 24.49 25.19 -39.26
C PRO A 315 23.12 25.85 -39.16
N SER A 316 22.89 26.62 -38.10
CA SER A 316 21.79 27.60 -38.07
C SER A 316 22.31 28.91 -37.51
N ASP A 317 21.95 29.98 -38.22
CA ASP A 317 22.40 31.36 -38.13
C ASP A 317 22.37 31.98 -36.73
N MET A 318 23.28 32.95 -36.58
CA MET A 318 23.53 33.77 -35.40
C MET A 318 22.37 34.71 -35.04
N ASP A 319 22.14 34.87 -33.74
CA ASP A 319 21.88 36.18 -33.14
C ASP A 319 22.81 36.32 -31.92
N ILE A 320 23.62 37.38 -31.92
CA ILE A 320 24.74 37.63 -31.02
C ILE A 320 24.24 38.40 -29.78
N ASP A 321 24.48 37.87 -28.58
CA ASP A 321 24.49 38.66 -27.34
C ASP A 321 25.90 38.69 -26.74
N THR A 322 26.37 39.91 -26.47
CA THR A 322 27.76 40.33 -26.33
C THR A 322 28.29 40.21 -24.90
N THR A 323 28.58 39.00 -24.42
CA THR A 323 29.24 38.83 -23.09
C THR A 323 30.59 38.12 -23.12
N ASP A 324 31.20 37.87 -24.29
CA ASP A 324 32.41 37.04 -24.37
C ASP A 324 33.64 37.76 -24.97
N LEU A 325 33.98 38.93 -24.43
CA LEU A 325 35.18 39.69 -24.82
C LEU A 325 36.48 39.24 -24.11
N LEU A 326 36.53 38.04 -23.52
CA LEU A 326 37.71 37.56 -22.77
C LEU A 326 38.23 36.18 -23.19
N VAL A 327 37.80 35.64 -24.34
CA VAL A 327 38.32 34.37 -24.85
C VAL A 327 38.89 34.57 -26.27
N ASP A 328 39.88 35.46 -26.40
CA ASP A 328 40.66 35.60 -27.64
C ASP A 328 42.13 35.27 -27.36
N ASN A 329 42.39 33.96 -27.32
CA ASN A 329 43.60 33.27 -27.77
C ASN A 329 43.45 31.81 -27.36
N GLY A 330 42.73 31.06 -28.19
CA GLY A 330 42.54 29.63 -28.06
C GLY A 330 43.88 28.90 -28.09
N ASP A 331 44.28 28.36 -26.96
CA ASP A 331 45.19 27.22 -26.94
C ASP A 331 44.34 26.00 -27.29
N GLU A 332 44.13 25.75 -28.60
CA GLU A 332 43.39 24.58 -29.11
C GLU A 332 43.92 23.27 -28.52
N LYS A 333 45.19 23.28 -28.10
CA LYS A 333 45.86 22.17 -27.44
C LYS A 333 45.44 21.99 -25.99
N LEU A 334 45.02 23.05 -25.28
CA LEU A 334 44.49 22.97 -23.93
C LEU A 334 43.03 22.48 -23.94
N GLU A 335 42.19 22.94 -24.87
CA GLU A 335 40.86 22.36 -25.04
C GLU A 335 40.94 20.90 -25.49
N SER A 336 41.81 20.56 -26.46
CA SER A 336 41.99 19.16 -26.86
C SER A 336 42.53 18.32 -25.70
N TYR A 337 43.37 18.86 -24.82
CA TYR A 337 43.88 18.14 -23.64
C TYR A 337 42.86 18.02 -22.49
N LEU A 338 41.99 19.02 -22.31
CA LEU A 338 40.91 18.99 -21.31
C LEU A 338 39.77 18.06 -21.71
N TYR A 339 39.56 17.83 -23.02
CA TYR A 339 38.49 17.01 -23.58
C TYR A 339 39.00 15.79 -24.37
N GLU A 340 40.31 15.49 -24.36
CA GLU A 340 40.88 14.24 -24.85
C GLU A 340 40.43 13.13 -23.91
N SER A 341 39.51 12.30 -24.42
CA SER A 341 39.04 11.08 -23.76
C SER A 341 40.22 10.24 -23.30
N SER A 342 40.46 10.24 -21.99
CA SER A 342 41.38 9.29 -21.36
C SER A 342 40.77 7.89 -21.45
N GLY A 343 41.24 7.12 -22.43
CA GLY A 343 41.27 5.65 -22.39
C GLY A 343 40.20 4.92 -23.23
N PRO A 344 40.55 3.73 -23.76
CA PRO A 344 39.61 2.82 -24.41
C PRO A 344 38.80 2.05 -23.34
N ASP A 345 37.49 1.92 -23.52
CA ASP A 345 36.53 1.16 -22.69
C ASP A 345 36.35 1.61 -21.21
N GLY A 346 36.09 2.90 -21.00
CA GLY A 346 35.43 3.36 -19.76
C GLY A 346 33.91 3.29 -19.93
N ASP A 347 33.25 2.32 -19.31
CA ASP A 347 31.79 2.29 -19.16
C ASP A 347 31.36 3.63 -18.54
N GLU A 348 30.76 4.53 -19.33
CA GLU A 348 30.20 5.78 -18.81
C GLU A 348 29.12 5.37 -17.80
N MET A 349 29.46 5.47 -16.51
CA MET A 349 28.61 5.08 -15.41
C MET A 349 27.25 5.77 -15.56
N ASN A 350 26.23 5.00 -15.94
CA ASN A 350 24.92 5.58 -16.22
C ASN A 350 24.25 6.03 -14.91
N GLU A 351 23.17 6.78 -15.05
CA GLU A 351 22.39 7.31 -13.94
C GLU A 351 22.02 6.25 -12.88
N LEU A 352 21.65 5.04 -13.32
CA LEU A 352 21.29 3.93 -12.45
C LEU A 352 22.50 3.42 -11.66
N ASP A 353 23.64 3.23 -12.31
CA ASP A 353 24.87 2.78 -11.65
C ASP A 353 25.36 3.81 -10.64
N LYS A 354 25.30 5.10 -10.98
CA LYS A 354 25.56 6.21 -10.06
C LYS A 354 24.64 6.16 -8.84
N TYR A 355 23.33 6.03 -9.06
CA TYR A 355 22.37 5.89 -7.96
C TYR A 355 22.67 4.64 -7.13
N MET A 356 23.08 3.50 -7.70
CA MET A 356 23.42 2.32 -6.89
C MET A 356 24.70 2.51 -6.05
N ALA A 357 25.68 3.25 -6.56
CA ALA A 357 26.95 3.51 -5.88
C ALA A 357 26.82 4.55 -4.76
N ASP A 358 25.97 5.56 -4.94
CA ASP A 358 25.78 6.63 -3.97
C ASP A 358 25.28 6.10 -2.61
N PRO A 359 25.81 6.61 -1.48
CA PRO A 359 25.37 6.17 -0.16
C PRO A 359 23.88 6.49 0.08
N PRO A 360 23.16 5.71 0.90
CA PRO A 360 21.80 6.05 1.27
C PRO A 360 21.72 7.39 2.00
N LEU A 361 20.68 8.15 1.66
CA LEU A 361 20.41 9.47 2.21
C LEU A 361 20.11 9.36 3.71
N ARG A 362 20.92 10.06 4.52
CA ARG A 362 20.66 10.24 5.95
C ARG A 362 19.82 11.49 6.13
N LEU A 363 18.70 11.35 6.83
CA LEU A 363 17.78 12.46 7.07
C LEU A 363 17.54 12.66 8.55
N SER A 364 17.31 13.92 8.90
CA SER A 364 16.71 14.36 10.15
C SER A 364 15.38 15.05 9.84
N GLY A 365 14.24 14.41 10.08
CA GLY A 365 12.92 15.04 9.98
C GLY A 365 11.97 14.44 8.92
N GLN A 366 10.96 15.23 8.56
CA GLN A 366 9.95 14.85 7.55
C GLN A 366 10.58 14.79 6.15
N PHE A 367 10.18 13.80 5.36
CA PHE A 367 10.73 13.54 4.03
C PHE A 367 9.62 13.29 3.02
N ASP A 368 9.58 14.10 1.97
CA ASP A 368 8.72 13.89 0.80
C ASP A 368 9.56 13.32 -0.35
N ILE A 369 9.37 12.02 -0.59
CA ILE A 369 10.09 11.29 -1.63
C ILE A 369 9.75 11.77 -3.04
N LEU A 370 8.52 12.23 -3.30
CA LEU A 370 8.14 12.72 -4.63
C LEU A 370 8.74 14.10 -4.90
N ALA A 371 8.77 14.96 -3.87
CA ALA A 371 9.45 16.24 -3.97
C ALA A 371 10.96 16.07 -4.15
N TRP A 372 11.55 15.07 -3.48
CA TRP A 372 12.96 14.73 -3.67
C TRP A 372 13.24 14.31 -5.12
N TRP A 373 12.52 13.34 -5.69
CA TRP A 373 12.71 12.92 -7.08
C TRP A 373 12.49 14.06 -8.08
N LYS A 374 11.51 14.93 -7.84
CA LYS A 374 11.29 16.13 -8.65
C LYS A 374 12.49 17.08 -8.64
N ASN A 375 13.17 17.23 -7.52
CA ASN A 375 14.35 18.08 -7.38
C ASN A 375 15.65 17.41 -7.85
N GLN A 376 15.58 16.14 -8.24
CA GLN A 376 16.72 15.33 -8.67
C GLN A 376 16.66 15.02 -10.16
N THR A 377 15.73 15.62 -10.91
CA THR A 377 15.54 15.36 -12.34
C THR A 377 16.74 15.76 -13.21
N ASP A 378 17.52 16.76 -12.80
CA ASP A 378 18.72 17.18 -13.54
C ASP A 378 19.85 16.14 -13.45
N GLU A 379 19.96 15.47 -12.30
CA GLU A 379 20.99 14.47 -12.03
C GLU A 379 20.52 13.05 -12.37
N TYR A 380 19.22 12.81 -12.19
CA TYR A 380 18.56 11.52 -12.29
C TYR A 380 17.29 11.60 -13.16
N LEU A 381 17.43 11.92 -14.45
CA LEU A 381 16.29 12.14 -15.35
C LEU A 381 15.41 10.89 -15.54
N VAL A 382 16.01 9.75 -15.89
CA VAL A 382 15.29 8.52 -16.22
C VAL A 382 14.71 7.88 -14.97
N LEU A 383 15.47 7.81 -13.87
CA LEU A 383 14.99 7.31 -12.59
C LEU A 383 13.90 8.22 -12.01
N SER A 384 13.96 9.54 -12.21
CA SER A 384 12.87 10.44 -11.80
C SER A 384 11.56 10.10 -12.51
N ARG A 385 11.60 9.80 -13.81
CA ARG A 385 10.41 9.33 -14.55
C ARG A 385 9.87 8.02 -13.98
N ILE A 386 10.75 7.03 -13.79
CA ILE A 386 10.37 5.74 -13.21
C ILE A 386 9.77 5.92 -11.81
N ALA A 387 10.39 6.76 -10.98
CA ALA A 387 9.93 7.05 -9.64
C ALA A 387 8.55 7.74 -9.63
N HIS A 388 8.30 8.65 -10.58
CA HIS A 388 7.01 9.30 -10.70
C HIS A 388 5.86 8.34 -11.06
N ASP A 389 6.10 7.35 -11.91
CA ASP A 389 5.07 6.37 -12.30
C ASP A 389 4.90 5.26 -11.24
N LEU A 390 6.01 4.83 -10.63
CA LEU A 390 6.02 3.67 -9.76
C LEU A 390 5.69 4.01 -8.29
N LEU A 391 6.19 5.13 -7.73
CA LEU A 391 5.95 5.48 -6.33
C LEU A 391 4.50 5.87 -6.04
N VAL A 392 3.77 6.36 -7.04
CA VAL A 392 2.37 6.77 -6.89
C VAL A 392 1.41 5.58 -6.85
N VAL A 393 1.87 4.38 -7.23
CA VAL A 393 1.10 3.14 -7.15
C VAL A 393 0.57 2.94 -5.74
N GLN A 394 -0.75 2.89 -5.61
CA GLN A 394 -1.40 2.66 -4.33
C GLN A 394 -1.44 1.16 -4.05
N VAL A 395 -0.81 0.73 -2.96
CA VAL A 395 -0.75 -0.71 -2.62
C VAL A 395 -2.00 -1.20 -1.88
N SER A 396 -2.97 -0.32 -1.64
CA SER A 396 -4.20 -0.62 -0.91
C SER A 396 -5.42 -0.16 -1.68
N THR A 397 -6.44 -1.04 -1.72
CA THR A 397 -7.77 -0.71 -2.23
C THR A 397 -8.67 -0.07 -1.16
N VAL A 398 -8.17 0.23 0.05
CA VAL A 398 -8.98 0.85 1.11
C VAL A 398 -9.51 2.22 0.67
N ALA A 399 -8.70 3.01 -0.02
CA ALA A 399 -9.10 4.32 -0.53
C ALA A 399 -10.24 4.23 -1.56
N SER A 400 -10.21 3.25 -2.47
CA SER A 400 -11.31 3.01 -3.41
C SER A 400 -12.52 2.39 -2.71
N LYS A 401 -12.32 1.48 -1.74
CA LYS A 401 -13.40 0.90 -0.92
C LYS A 401 -14.15 1.96 -0.10
N SER A 402 -13.49 3.03 0.32
CA SER A 402 -14.15 4.15 1.00
C SER A 402 -15.22 4.84 0.16
N ALA A 403 -15.11 4.77 -1.18
CA ALA A 403 -16.13 5.30 -2.10
C ALA A 403 -17.45 4.55 -1.96
N PHE A 404 -17.41 3.23 -1.74
CA PHE A 404 -18.61 2.41 -1.52
C PHE A 404 -19.27 2.73 -0.17
N SER A 405 -18.49 2.98 0.88
CA SER A 405 -19.04 3.45 2.16
C SER A 405 -19.67 4.86 2.04
N ALA A 406 -19.11 5.73 1.20
CA ALA A 406 -19.72 7.02 0.88
C ALA A 406 -20.97 6.85 0.01
N GLY A 407 -20.97 5.87 -0.91
CA GLY A 407 -22.09 5.47 -1.75
C GLY A 407 -23.28 5.01 -0.94
N GLY A 408 -23.08 4.29 0.18
CA GLY A 408 -24.16 3.93 1.11
C GLY A 408 -24.86 5.12 1.80
N ARG A 409 -24.31 6.34 1.69
CA ARG A 409 -24.99 7.59 2.11
C ARG A 409 -25.72 8.30 0.96
N VAL A 410 -25.42 7.91 -0.28
CA VAL A 410 -26.05 8.42 -1.51
C VAL A 410 -27.22 7.51 -1.91
N VAL A 411 -26.99 6.20 -1.82
CA VAL A 411 -27.96 5.13 -1.96
C VAL A 411 -28.11 4.52 -0.57
N ASP A 412 -29.07 5.02 0.19
CA ASP A 412 -29.52 4.40 1.44
C ASP A 412 -30.85 3.65 1.20
N PRO A 413 -31.29 2.77 2.11
CA PRO A 413 -32.53 2.00 1.92
C PRO A 413 -33.78 2.86 1.63
N PHE A 414 -33.78 4.14 2.01
CA PHE A 414 -34.86 5.09 1.77
C PHE A 414 -34.61 6.00 0.54
N ARG A 415 -33.43 5.94 -0.09
CA ARG A 415 -33.03 6.70 -1.30
C ARG A 415 -32.49 5.78 -2.41
N SER A 416 -33.20 4.68 -2.67
CA SER A 416 -32.82 3.63 -3.64
C SER A 416 -33.31 3.85 -5.08
N ARG A 417 -33.89 5.02 -5.41
CA ARG A 417 -34.50 5.30 -6.73
C ARG A 417 -33.60 6.11 -7.68
N LEU A 418 -32.33 6.31 -7.34
CA LEU A 418 -31.39 6.98 -8.23
C LEU A 418 -30.92 6.00 -9.31
N ASP A 419 -30.88 6.47 -10.55
CA ASP A 419 -30.30 5.73 -11.66
C ASP A 419 -28.77 5.53 -11.43
N PRO A 420 -28.18 4.37 -11.81
CA PRO A 420 -26.76 4.11 -11.63
C PRO A 420 -25.84 5.22 -12.16
N GLU A 421 -26.17 5.85 -13.29
CA GLU A 421 -25.37 6.94 -13.85
C GLU A 421 -25.40 8.19 -12.95
N THR A 422 -26.54 8.44 -12.31
CA THR A 422 -26.68 9.54 -11.34
C THR A 422 -25.87 9.26 -10.08
N VAL A 423 -25.86 8.02 -9.60
CA VAL A 423 -25.05 7.60 -8.45
C VAL A 423 -23.56 7.75 -8.74
N GLU A 424 -23.11 7.31 -9.92
CA GLU A 424 -21.75 7.48 -10.39
C GLU A 424 -21.34 8.96 -10.41
N ALA A 425 -22.15 9.81 -11.08
CA ALA A 425 -21.88 11.23 -11.20
C ALA A 425 -21.76 11.91 -9.83
N LEU A 426 -22.63 11.58 -8.86
CA LEU A 426 -22.59 12.13 -7.52
C LEU A 426 -21.31 11.74 -6.76
N ILE A 427 -20.88 10.48 -6.86
CA ILE A 427 -19.68 9.98 -6.19
C ILE A 427 -18.42 10.61 -6.80
N CYS A 428 -18.32 10.63 -8.13
CA CYS A 428 -17.21 11.25 -8.85
C CYS A 428 -17.13 12.76 -8.57
N LEU A 429 -18.24 13.49 -8.71
CA LEU A 429 -18.28 14.93 -8.47
C LEU A 429 -17.87 15.27 -7.03
N LYS A 430 -18.35 14.52 -6.05
CA LYS A 430 -17.98 14.71 -4.64
C LYS A 430 -16.48 14.53 -4.44
N ASP A 431 -15.88 13.47 -5.01
CA ASP A 431 -14.44 13.22 -4.92
C ASP A 431 -13.63 14.33 -5.60
N TRP A 432 -14.04 14.77 -6.79
CA TRP A 432 -13.35 15.81 -7.55
C TRP A 432 -13.42 17.18 -6.88
N VAL A 433 -14.58 17.57 -6.35
CA VAL A 433 -14.72 18.83 -5.58
C VAL A 433 -13.87 18.78 -4.32
N ALA A 434 -13.90 17.67 -3.58
CA ALA A 434 -13.06 17.50 -2.40
C ALA A 434 -11.57 17.56 -2.74
N ALA A 435 -11.17 17.01 -3.89
CA ALA A 435 -9.80 17.09 -4.36
C ALA A 435 -9.39 18.51 -4.78
N GLY A 436 -10.23 19.22 -5.54
CA GLY A 436 -9.95 20.62 -5.90
C GLY A 436 -9.85 21.56 -4.70
N ARG A 437 -10.57 21.29 -3.61
CA ARG A 437 -10.42 22.03 -2.33
C ARG A 437 -9.07 21.76 -1.65
N ARG A 438 -8.56 20.54 -1.73
CA ARG A 438 -7.23 20.19 -1.20
C ARG A 438 -6.12 20.90 -1.97
N ASP A 439 -6.22 20.89 -3.31
CA ASP A 439 -5.26 21.56 -4.18
C ASP A 439 -5.21 23.08 -3.92
N LYS A 440 -6.36 23.70 -3.56
CA LYS A 440 -6.43 25.11 -3.13
C LYS A 440 -5.91 25.37 -1.72
N LYS A 441 -6.08 24.45 -0.76
CA LYS A 441 -5.53 24.57 0.60
C LYS A 441 -3.98 24.55 0.62
N ILE A 442 -3.34 23.96 -0.38
CA ILE A 442 -1.86 23.98 -0.51
C ILE A 442 -1.33 25.40 -0.83
N GLY A 443 -2.16 26.28 -1.43
CA GLY A 443 -1.82 27.70 -1.63
C GLY A 443 -2.13 28.63 -0.44
N SER A 444 -2.70 28.11 0.64
CA SER A 444 -3.07 28.87 1.84
C SER A 444 -2.88 27.96 3.07
N ILE A 445 -1.62 27.77 3.48
CA ILE A 445 -1.32 27.09 4.74
C ILE A 445 -1.82 27.97 5.89
N VAL A 446 -2.27 27.32 6.97
CA VAL A 446 -2.85 27.83 8.24
C VAL A 446 -4.40 27.84 8.24
N GLY A 447 -5.01 26.88 8.95
CA GLY A 447 -6.45 26.90 9.25
C GLY A 447 -7.14 25.53 9.39
N ASP A 448 -7.09 25.01 10.62
CA ASP A 448 -8.12 24.27 11.34
C ASP A 448 -8.30 22.74 11.18
N LEU A 449 -8.33 22.15 12.37
CA LEU A 449 -8.19 20.74 12.75
C LEU A 449 -9.50 20.18 13.35
N GLU A 450 -10.66 20.63 12.89
CA GLU A 450 -11.96 20.32 13.55
C GLU A 450 -12.84 19.28 12.84
N VAL A 451 -12.42 18.71 11.71
CA VAL A 451 -13.32 17.88 10.88
C VAL A 451 -13.26 16.38 11.20
N ILE A 452 -12.35 15.95 12.08
CA ILE A 452 -12.10 14.52 12.34
C ILE A 452 -13.05 13.94 13.41
N GLU A 453 -13.55 14.72 14.37
CA GLU A 453 -14.42 14.20 15.44
C GLU A 453 -15.89 13.98 15.01
N ALA A 454 -16.36 14.66 13.96
CA ALA A 454 -17.77 14.57 13.53
C ALA A 454 -18.13 13.26 12.79
N LEU A 455 -17.14 12.48 12.34
CA LEU A 455 -17.37 11.29 11.51
C LEU A 455 -17.40 9.96 12.29
N ALA A 456 -16.99 9.95 13.56
CA ALA A 456 -16.92 8.73 14.37
C ALA A 456 -18.25 8.32 15.02
N SER A 457 -19.29 9.16 15.03
CA SER A 457 -20.50 8.93 15.85
C SER A 457 -21.70 8.29 15.15
N LYS A 458 -21.60 7.83 13.89
CA LYS A 458 -22.78 7.40 13.10
C LYS A 458 -22.71 6.07 12.36
N LEU A 459 -22.00 5.06 12.87
CA LEU A 459 -22.03 3.70 12.27
C LEU A 459 -22.61 2.67 13.23
N LYS A 460 -23.89 2.33 13.02
CA LYS A 460 -24.56 1.09 13.42
C LYS A 460 -25.17 0.46 12.16
N ILE A 461 -25.40 -0.86 12.22
CA ILE A 461 -26.17 -1.75 11.32
C ILE A 461 -25.35 -2.30 10.14
N GLU A 462 -25.41 -3.56 9.71
CA GLU A 462 -25.67 -4.94 10.21
C GLU A 462 -25.23 -5.86 9.04
N ASP A 463 -24.89 -7.11 9.35
CA ASP A 463 -24.36 -8.14 8.44
C ASP A 463 -25.42 -8.70 7.46
N ASP A 464 -24.95 -9.31 6.35
CA ASP A 464 -25.47 -10.63 5.89
C ASP A 464 -24.48 -11.32 4.90
N ASP A 465 -24.11 -12.53 5.30
CA ASP A 465 -23.72 -13.79 4.62
C ASP A 465 -22.92 -13.85 3.30
N ILE A 466 -21.77 -14.56 3.36
CA ILE A 466 -21.17 -15.29 2.24
C ILE A 466 -20.78 -16.70 2.74
N ALA A 467 -21.40 -17.71 2.16
CA ALA A 467 -21.09 -19.12 2.33
C ALA A 467 -19.89 -19.52 1.46
N ASP A 468 -18.99 -20.31 2.06
CA ASP A 468 -17.89 -21.03 1.41
C ASP A 468 -18.42 -22.20 0.56
N SER A 469 -17.75 -22.47 -0.56
CA SER A 469 -17.69 -23.81 -1.16
C SER A 469 -16.32 -24.03 -1.79
N ASP A 470 -15.56 -24.95 -1.21
CA ASP A 470 -14.35 -25.57 -1.72
C ASP A 470 -14.64 -26.41 -2.98
N GLU A 471 -13.67 -26.53 -3.90
CA GLU A 471 -13.41 -27.76 -4.66
C GLU A 471 -12.02 -27.74 -5.35
N GLU A 472 -11.45 -28.94 -5.48
CA GLU A 472 -10.03 -29.30 -5.68
C GLU A 472 -9.51 -29.39 -7.14
N ASP A 473 -8.18 -29.23 -7.25
CA ASP A 473 -7.14 -29.86 -8.10
C ASP A 473 -7.23 -30.08 -9.64
N GLY A 474 -6.12 -29.72 -10.31
CA GLY A 474 -5.65 -30.28 -11.60
C GLY A 474 -4.52 -29.47 -12.29
N PRO A 475 -3.44 -30.08 -12.87
CA PRO A 475 -2.10 -29.46 -12.97
C PRO A 475 -1.65 -28.90 -14.35
N HIS A 476 -0.47 -28.23 -14.34
CA HIS A 476 0.40 -27.73 -15.44
C HIS A 476 0.01 -26.36 -16.05
N ALA A 477 0.91 -25.41 -16.42
CA ALA A 477 2.36 -25.31 -16.50
C ALA A 477 2.81 -23.83 -16.38
N ASP A 478 4.09 -23.64 -16.04
CA ASP A 478 5.01 -22.51 -16.30
C ASP A 478 4.52 -21.05 -16.17
N ASP A 479 5.04 -20.35 -15.15
CA ASP A 479 5.58 -18.99 -15.28
C ASP A 479 6.46 -18.63 -14.07
N LEU A 480 7.62 -18.03 -14.38
CA LEU A 480 8.76 -17.77 -13.50
C LEU A 480 8.41 -16.97 -12.24
N ALA A 481 8.64 -17.59 -11.07
CA ALA A 481 8.50 -16.95 -9.76
C ALA A 481 9.79 -16.20 -9.40
N PHE A 482 9.76 -14.87 -9.48
CA PHE A 482 10.89 -13.94 -9.25
C PHE A 482 11.41 -13.82 -7.79
N PHE A 483 11.03 -14.73 -6.89
CA PHE A 483 11.58 -14.80 -5.52
C PHE A 483 11.43 -16.22 -4.96
N ASP A 484 12.23 -17.16 -5.46
CA ASP A 484 12.57 -18.41 -4.76
C ASP A 484 13.81 -19.07 -5.43
N MET A 485 15.01 -18.56 -5.15
CA MET A 485 16.21 -19.36 -4.82
C MET A 485 17.14 -18.63 -3.86
#